data_AF-A0A4S4DQP5-F1
#
_entry.id   AF-A0A4S4DQP5-F1
#
_cell.length_a   1.000
_cell.length_b   1.000
_cell.length_c   1.000
_cell.angle_alpha   90.00
_cell.angle_beta   90.00
_cell.angle_gamma   90.00
#
_symmetry.space_group_name_H-M   'P 1'
#
loop_
_entity.id
_entity.type
_entity.pdbx_description
1 polymer ?
#
loop_
_entity_poly.entity_id
_entity_poly.type
_entity_poly.pdbx_seq_one_letter_code
_entity_poly.pdbx_strand_id
1 'polypeptide(L)'
;MLAIFKKGLADAPQELNSPASLQSSSKKPKLPEETLKDFLLFCGVDGIYSIFLGSLHNLCNLNKQYGLSKGANEAMFVIEAYRTLRDRGPYPAHQVLKELDGSFGFVVYDTKSETIFGTDEAVKIFWGIGADGSVVISDNLEVIKASCAKSFAPFPTGCMYQNERGLMSYEHPMHKMKAMPRVDSEGAMCGSNFKVDVYSRVTSMPRVGSAANWAVWGPQV
;
A
#
# COMPACT_ATOMS: atom_id res chain seq x y z
N MET A 1 1.21 12.80 6.74
CA MET A 1 0.05 12.02 6.27
C MET A 1 -0.63 11.32 7.45
N LEU A 2 -1.96 11.40 7.59
CA LEU A 2 -2.74 10.56 8.51
C LEU A 2 -4.02 10.11 7.82
N ALA A 3 -4.26 8.81 7.75
CA ALA A 3 -5.50 8.21 7.29
C ALA A 3 -5.99 7.20 8.32
N ILE A 4 -7.27 7.29 8.69
CA ILE A 4 -7.93 6.41 9.67
C ILE A 4 -9.16 5.82 9.01
N PHE A 5 -9.22 4.50 8.91
CA PHE A 5 -10.33 3.78 8.29
C PHE A 5 -11.05 2.95 9.34
N LYS A 6 -12.35 3.22 9.48
CA LYS A 6 -13.19 2.54 10.47
C LYS A 6 -13.23 1.03 10.20
N LYS A 7 -13.30 0.26 11.27
CA LYS A 7 -13.56 -1.19 11.22
C LYS A 7 -14.81 -1.48 10.36
N GLY A 8 -14.69 -2.46 9.46
CA GLY A 8 -15.72 -2.82 8.48
C GLY A 8 -15.50 -2.22 7.09
N LEU A 9 -14.75 -1.13 6.98
CA LEU A 9 -14.31 -0.56 5.70
C LEU A 9 -12.96 -1.12 5.25
N ALA A 10 -12.13 -1.55 6.20
CA ALA A 10 -10.91 -2.29 5.94
C ALA A 10 -10.67 -3.35 7.00
N ASP A 11 -10.36 -4.56 6.54
CA ASP A 11 -9.90 -5.64 7.39
C ASP A 11 -8.40 -5.47 7.64
N ALA A 12 -8.10 -5.03 8.86
CA ALA A 12 -6.73 -4.94 9.31
C ALA A 12 -6.12 -6.34 9.47
N PRO A 13 -4.88 -6.59 9.00
CA PRO A 13 -4.22 -7.88 9.20
C PRO A 13 -4.13 -8.21 10.68
N GLN A 14 -4.66 -9.37 11.08
CA GLN A 14 -4.77 -9.76 12.49
C GLN A 14 -3.39 -9.83 13.18
N GLU A 15 -2.33 -10.05 12.41
CA GLU A 15 -0.94 -10.15 12.84
C GLU A 15 -0.36 -8.82 13.34
N LEU A 16 -1.06 -7.70 13.14
CA LEU A 16 -0.71 -6.43 13.74
C LEU A 16 -1.19 -6.29 15.20
N ASN A 17 -2.10 -7.14 15.68
CA ASN A 17 -2.59 -7.07 17.05
C ASN A 17 -1.54 -7.59 18.06
N SER A 18 -1.25 -6.80 19.10
CA SER A 18 -0.38 -7.20 20.22
C SER A 18 -1.16 -7.28 21.56
N PRO A 19 -0.90 -8.30 22.42
CA PRO A 19 -1.54 -8.44 23.72
C PRO A 19 -0.98 -7.51 24.83
N ALA A 20 0.04 -6.68 24.55
CA ALA A 20 0.63 -5.79 25.56
C ALA A 20 0.23 -4.32 25.32
N SER A 21 -0.60 -3.75 26.19
CA SER A 21 -0.86 -2.30 26.20
C SER A 21 -1.02 -1.77 27.62
N LEU A 22 -0.06 -0.95 28.05
CA LEU A 22 -0.17 0.17 29.01
C LEU A 22 1.25 0.69 29.31
N GLN A 23 1.43 2.02 29.26
CA GLN A 23 2.56 2.90 29.64
C GLN A 23 3.27 3.66 28.49
N SER A 24 3.47 4.98 28.71
CA SER A 24 3.92 5.99 27.74
C SER A 24 4.96 6.96 28.34
N SER A 25 5.92 7.47 27.55
CA SER A 25 6.72 8.68 27.87
C SER A 25 7.27 9.34 26.57
N SER A 26 6.89 10.61 26.29
CA SER A 26 7.58 11.92 26.40
C SER A 26 8.74 12.23 25.40
N LYS A 27 8.62 13.32 24.62
CA LYS A 27 9.46 13.70 23.45
C LYS A 27 10.32 14.97 23.62
N LYS A 28 11.36 15.11 22.76
CA LYS A 28 12.09 16.34 22.38
C LYS A 28 12.13 16.53 20.82
N PRO A 29 12.49 17.72 20.28
CA PRO A 29 12.10 18.23 18.94
C PRO A 29 13.03 17.84 17.76
N LYS A 30 12.55 18.05 16.50
CA LYS A 30 12.94 17.35 15.24
C LYS A 30 13.97 18.06 14.32
N LEU A 31 14.58 17.26 13.44
CA LEU A 31 15.60 17.52 12.39
C LEU A 31 15.02 17.31 10.95
N PRO A 32 15.78 17.40 9.82
CA PRO A 32 15.39 17.54 8.39
C PRO A 32 14.28 16.66 7.76
N GLU A 33 13.60 15.81 8.52
CA GLU A 33 12.33 15.17 8.12
C GLU A 33 11.24 16.18 7.72
N GLU A 34 11.42 17.48 7.97
CA GLU A 34 10.45 18.52 7.63
C GLU A 34 10.45 18.87 6.13
N THR A 35 11.55 18.68 5.40
CA THR A 35 11.60 18.97 3.95
C THR A 35 10.85 17.93 3.11
N LEU A 36 10.65 16.71 3.62
CA LEU A 36 9.79 15.70 2.98
C LEU A 36 8.29 15.99 3.18
N LYS A 37 7.92 16.80 4.17
CA LYS A 37 6.52 17.21 4.39
C LYS A 37 6.02 18.21 3.35
N ASP A 38 6.92 18.86 2.60
CA ASP A 38 6.57 19.85 1.59
C ASP A 38 5.91 19.25 0.33
N PHE A 39 5.93 17.92 0.17
CA PHE A 39 5.30 17.20 -0.95
C PHE A 39 4.14 16.29 -0.52
N LEU A 40 3.39 16.69 0.52
CA LEU A 40 2.12 16.06 0.87
C LEU A 40 1.02 16.65 -0.02
N LEU A 41 0.48 15.86 -0.93
CA LEU A 41 -0.61 16.24 -1.82
C LEU A 41 -1.89 15.49 -1.44
N PHE A 42 -3.02 16.19 -1.53
CA PHE A 42 -4.35 15.61 -1.41
C PHE A 42 -5.15 15.92 -2.68
N CYS A 43 -5.88 14.93 -3.19
CA CYS A 43 -6.78 15.12 -4.31
C CYS A 43 -8.07 14.31 -4.09
N GLY A 44 -9.18 14.82 -4.62
CA GLY A 44 -10.46 14.13 -4.63
C GLY A 44 -11.15 14.32 -5.97
N VAL A 45 -11.50 13.22 -6.66
CA VAL A 45 -12.18 13.24 -7.96
C VAL A 45 -13.22 12.12 -7.99
N ASP A 46 -14.46 12.43 -8.34
CA ASP A 46 -15.56 11.47 -8.54
C ASP A 46 -15.83 10.50 -7.36
N GLY A 47 -15.57 10.93 -6.12
CA GLY A 47 -15.71 10.12 -4.91
C GLY A 47 -14.50 9.24 -4.60
N ILE A 48 -13.39 9.42 -5.32
CA ILE A 48 -12.10 8.79 -5.07
C ILE A 48 -11.18 9.84 -4.47
N TYR A 49 -10.59 9.54 -3.32
CA TYR A 49 -9.70 10.42 -2.58
C TYR A 49 -8.31 9.82 -2.54
N SER A 50 -7.29 10.64 -2.77
CA SER A 50 -5.89 10.24 -2.64
C SER A 50 -5.15 11.18 -1.69
N ILE A 51 -4.28 10.59 -0.87
CA ILE A 51 -3.22 11.31 -0.18
C ILE A 51 -1.91 10.74 -0.73
N PHE A 52 -1.06 11.61 -1.24
CA PHE A 52 0.23 11.28 -1.81
C PHE A 52 1.34 11.98 -1.03
N LEU A 53 2.42 11.28 -0.75
CA LEU A 53 3.61 11.80 -0.07
C LEU A 53 4.82 11.48 -0.93
N GLY A 54 5.69 12.48 -1.13
CA GLY A 54 6.93 12.34 -1.90
C GLY A 54 6.78 12.87 -3.32
N SER A 55 7.51 12.30 -4.29
CA SER A 55 7.50 12.77 -5.67
C SER A 55 7.75 11.65 -6.67
N LEU A 56 7.25 11.84 -7.90
CA LEU A 56 7.51 10.96 -9.04
C LEU A 56 8.44 11.65 -10.04
N HIS A 57 9.61 11.07 -10.31
CA HIS A 57 10.58 11.57 -11.28
C HIS A 57 10.08 11.46 -12.73
N ASN A 58 9.19 10.50 -13.01
CA ASN A 58 8.66 10.25 -14.34
C ASN A 58 7.20 10.71 -14.54
N LEU A 59 6.65 11.55 -13.66
CA LEU A 59 5.25 12.02 -13.70
C LEU A 59 4.84 12.56 -15.08
N CYS A 60 5.70 13.35 -15.73
CA CYS A 60 5.40 13.93 -17.04
C CYS A 60 5.13 12.87 -18.13
N ASN A 61 5.81 11.72 -18.06
CA ASN A 61 5.60 10.62 -19.00
C ASN A 61 4.32 9.86 -18.64
N LEU A 62 4.12 9.59 -17.35
CA LEU A 62 2.93 8.94 -16.82
C LEU A 62 1.65 9.73 -17.19
N ASN A 63 1.65 11.05 -17.01
CA ASN A 63 0.53 11.91 -17.38
C ASN A 63 0.19 11.81 -18.88
N LYS A 64 1.19 11.72 -19.76
CA LYS A 64 0.96 11.54 -21.21
C LYS A 64 0.37 10.16 -21.52
N GLN A 65 0.90 9.09 -20.91
CA GLN A 65 0.45 7.72 -21.12
C GLN A 65 -1.01 7.52 -20.67
N TYR A 66 -1.39 8.14 -19.56
CA TYR A 66 -2.74 8.05 -19.00
C TYR A 66 -3.68 9.15 -19.53
N GLY A 67 -3.20 10.05 -20.39
CA GLY A 67 -4.02 11.09 -21.03
C GLY A 67 -4.46 12.23 -20.11
N LEU A 68 -3.71 12.51 -19.04
CA LEU A 68 -4.02 13.61 -18.12
C LEU A 68 -3.68 14.98 -18.73
N SER A 69 -4.45 16.00 -18.32
CA SER A 69 -4.24 17.39 -18.76
C SER A 69 -2.92 17.98 -18.23
N LYS A 70 -2.44 19.04 -18.91
CA LYS A 70 -1.31 19.83 -18.41
C LYS A 70 -1.60 20.35 -16.99
N GLY A 71 -0.66 20.12 -16.06
CA GLY A 71 -0.79 20.53 -14.66
C GLY A 71 -1.28 19.45 -13.69
N ALA A 72 -1.52 18.22 -14.16
CA ALA A 72 -1.80 17.11 -13.26
C ALA A 72 -0.59 16.81 -12.35
N ASN A 73 -0.86 16.74 -11.05
CA ASN A 73 0.12 16.37 -10.03
C ASN A 73 0.05 14.86 -9.70
N GLU A 74 0.94 14.40 -8.83
CA GLU A 74 1.06 12.99 -8.43
C GLU A 74 -0.22 12.44 -7.82
N ALA A 75 -0.92 13.24 -6.99
CA ALA A 75 -2.18 12.82 -6.36
C ALA A 75 -3.30 12.63 -7.38
N MET A 76 -3.39 13.49 -8.41
CA MET A 76 -4.32 13.33 -9.53
C MET A 76 -3.98 12.11 -10.37
N PHE A 77 -2.69 11.93 -10.69
CA PHE A 77 -2.21 10.78 -11.46
C PHE A 77 -2.58 9.46 -10.76
N VAL A 78 -2.34 9.35 -9.46
CA VAL A 78 -2.66 8.13 -8.69
C VAL A 78 -4.16 7.81 -8.72
N ILE A 79 -5.04 8.81 -8.69
CA ILE A 79 -6.48 8.58 -8.86
C ILE A 79 -6.79 8.00 -10.24
N GLU A 80 -6.21 8.55 -11.30
CA GLU A 80 -6.44 8.07 -12.67
C GLU A 80 -5.86 6.66 -12.90
N ALA A 81 -4.69 6.38 -12.33
CA ALA A 81 -4.09 5.06 -12.33
C ALA A 81 -4.99 4.04 -11.61
N TYR A 82 -5.52 4.39 -10.43
CA TYR A 82 -6.48 3.56 -9.70
C TYR A 82 -7.77 3.32 -10.50
N ARG A 83 -8.33 4.35 -11.13
CA ARG A 83 -9.51 4.21 -12.01
C ARG A 83 -9.24 3.24 -13.16
N THR A 84 -8.06 3.33 -13.76
CA THR A 84 -7.66 2.42 -14.85
C THR A 84 -7.62 0.96 -14.37
N LEU A 85 -7.06 0.72 -13.18
CA LEU A 85 -7.04 -0.61 -12.58
C LEU A 85 -8.43 -1.15 -12.25
N ARG A 86 -9.33 -0.29 -11.77
CA ARG A 86 -10.71 -0.63 -11.41
C ARG A 86 -11.60 -0.87 -12.65
N ASP A 87 -11.53 0.02 -13.64
CA ASP A 87 -12.51 0.12 -14.72
C ASP A 87 -12.10 -0.62 -16.00
N ARG A 88 -10.79 -0.80 -16.26
CA ARG A 88 -10.27 -1.25 -17.58
C ARG A 88 -9.59 -2.62 -17.55
N GLY A 89 -10.12 -3.57 -16.78
CA GLY A 89 -9.49 -4.88 -16.58
C GLY A 89 -9.11 -5.64 -17.87
N PRO A 90 -8.08 -6.54 -17.83
CA PRO A 90 -7.31 -6.96 -16.67
C PRO A 90 -5.87 -6.38 -16.68
N TYR A 91 -5.71 -5.12 -16.26
CA TYR A 91 -4.39 -4.55 -16.02
C TYR A 91 -3.97 -4.80 -14.57
N PRO A 92 -2.89 -5.55 -14.28
CA PRO A 92 -2.56 -5.91 -12.92
C PRO A 92 -1.84 -4.75 -12.19
N ALA A 93 -2.28 -4.45 -10.95
CA ALA A 93 -1.76 -3.32 -10.16
C ALA A 93 -0.23 -3.31 -9.98
N HIS A 94 0.40 -4.49 -9.91
CA HIS A 94 1.85 -4.59 -9.80
C HIS A 94 2.62 -4.04 -11.01
N GLN A 95 2.02 -4.03 -12.21
CA GLN A 95 2.65 -3.44 -13.39
C GLN A 95 2.65 -1.92 -13.30
N VAL A 96 1.51 -1.31 -12.93
CA VAL A 96 1.41 0.14 -12.72
C VAL A 96 2.41 0.59 -11.67
N LEU A 97 2.48 -0.10 -10.52
CA LEU A 97 3.39 0.29 -9.43
C LEU A 97 4.86 0.18 -9.82
N LYS A 98 5.25 -0.79 -10.65
CA LYS A 98 6.62 -0.92 -11.18
C LYS A 98 7.00 0.17 -12.17
N GLU A 99 6.03 0.80 -12.82
CA GLU A 99 6.27 1.91 -13.73
C GLU A 99 6.47 3.24 -13.00
N LEU A 100 6.18 3.32 -11.70
CA LEU A 100 6.39 4.52 -10.91
C LEU A 100 7.87 4.65 -10.54
N ASP A 101 8.49 5.75 -10.96
CA ASP A 101 9.87 6.07 -10.59
C ASP A 101 9.86 7.30 -9.67
N GLY A 102 10.36 7.14 -8.46
CA GLY A 102 10.39 8.21 -7.46
C GLY A 102 10.56 7.70 -6.04
N SER A 103 10.51 8.63 -5.09
CA SER A 103 10.40 8.33 -3.67
C SER A 103 9.02 8.75 -3.23
N PHE A 104 8.13 7.78 -3.04
CA PHE A 104 6.73 8.06 -2.82
C PHE A 104 6.05 7.05 -1.89
N GLY A 105 4.89 7.46 -1.38
CA GLY A 105 3.91 6.61 -0.75
C GLY A 105 2.54 7.26 -0.85
N PHE A 106 1.50 6.46 -1.01
CA PHE A 106 0.15 6.99 -1.15
C PHE A 106 -0.91 6.07 -0.60
N VAL A 107 -2.07 6.66 -0.32
CA VAL A 107 -3.29 5.95 0.04
C VAL A 107 -4.42 6.51 -0.81
N VAL A 108 -5.19 5.62 -1.43
CA VAL A 108 -6.40 5.89 -2.18
C VAL A 108 -7.58 5.28 -1.45
N TYR A 109 -8.67 6.03 -1.36
CA TYR A 109 -9.95 5.56 -0.87
C TYR A 109 -11.04 5.86 -1.90
N ASP A 110 -11.71 4.81 -2.36
CA ASP A 110 -12.87 4.91 -3.24
C ASP A 110 -14.16 4.71 -2.42
N THR A 111 -14.99 5.74 -2.38
CA THR A 111 -16.28 5.68 -1.68
C THR A 111 -17.31 4.78 -2.33
N LYS A 112 -17.23 4.54 -3.64
CA LYS A 112 -18.23 3.75 -4.38
C LYS A 112 -18.05 2.26 -4.18
N SER A 113 -16.81 1.80 -4.20
CA SER A 113 -16.45 0.39 -3.99
C SER A 113 -15.95 0.10 -2.58
N GLU A 114 -15.95 1.11 -1.71
CA GLU A 114 -15.41 1.02 -0.35
C GLU A 114 -13.98 0.44 -0.33
N THR A 115 -13.18 0.75 -1.36
CA THR A 115 -11.85 0.16 -1.54
C THR A 115 -10.78 1.07 -0.99
N ILE A 116 -9.83 0.48 -0.26
CA ILE A 116 -8.59 1.13 0.12
C ILE A 116 -7.46 0.53 -0.69
N PHE A 117 -6.62 1.37 -1.27
CA PHE A 117 -5.42 0.96 -1.98
C PHE A 117 -4.23 1.81 -1.55
N GLY A 118 -3.11 1.20 -1.15
CA GLY A 118 -1.95 1.96 -0.70
C GLY A 118 -0.63 1.25 -0.89
N THR A 119 0.45 2.03 -0.92
CA THR A 119 1.83 1.58 -1.17
C THR A 119 2.84 2.53 -0.50
N ASP A 120 4.05 2.02 -0.26
CA ASP A 120 5.22 2.80 0.18
C ASP A 120 6.47 2.30 -0.56
N GLU A 121 7.14 3.17 -1.31
CA GLU A 121 8.38 2.84 -2.02
C GLU A 121 9.62 3.41 -1.30
N ALA A 122 9.51 4.52 -0.56
CA ALA A 122 10.66 5.12 0.14
C ALA A 122 10.35 6.24 1.14
N VAL A 123 9.07 6.50 1.48
CA VAL A 123 8.70 7.65 2.34
C VAL A 123 8.48 7.26 3.80
N LYS A 124 8.59 5.96 4.14
CA LYS A 124 8.53 5.41 5.51
C LYS A 124 7.20 5.73 6.20
N ILE A 125 6.10 5.35 5.56
CA ILE A 125 4.80 5.35 6.23
C ILE A 125 4.70 4.16 7.19
N PHE A 126 4.04 4.39 8.33
CA PHE A 126 3.71 3.37 9.29
C PHE A 126 2.22 3.06 9.19
N TRP A 127 1.86 1.84 9.59
CA TRP A 127 0.49 1.40 9.66
C TRP A 127 0.26 0.59 10.93
N GLY A 128 -0.97 0.58 11.42
CA GLY A 128 -1.32 -0.13 12.64
C GLY A 128 -2.82 -0.25 12.85
N ILE A 129 -3.17 -0.92 13.94
CA ILE A 129 -4.56 -1.16 14.33
C ILE A 129 -4.85 -0.36 15.60
N GLY A 130 -5.88 0.48 15.52
CA GLY A 130 -6.43 1.20 16.67
C GLY A 130 -7.18 0.26 17.62
N ALA A 131 -7.43 0.70 18.85
CA ALA A 131 -8.15 -0.10 19.85
C ALA A 131 -9.58 -0.51 19.41
N ASP A 132 -10.17 0.23 18.48
CA ASP A 132 -11.48 -0.03 17.87
C ASP A 132 -11.42 -0.97 16.65
N GLY A 133 -10.22 -1.40 16.25
CA GLY A 133 -9.98 -2.22 15.06
C GLY A 133 -9.85 -1.43 13.76
N SER A 134 -9.77 -0.09 13.83
CA SER A 134 -9.55 0.76 12.66
C SER A 134 -8.11 0.64 12.13
N VAL A 135 -7.95 0.66 10.81
CA VAL A 135 -6.61 0.76 10.18
C VAL A 135 -6.15 2.21 10.22
N VAL A 136 -4.98 2.45 10.78
CA VAL A 136 -4.35 3.76 10.86
C VAL A 136 -3.08 3.74 10.01
N ILE A 137 -2.93 4.68 9.07
CA ILE A 137 -1.73 4.86 8.24
C ILE A 137 -1.20 6.27 8.45
N SER A 138 0.08 6.42 8.76
CA SER A 138 0.70 7.72 8.98
C SER A 138 2.23 7.68 8.85
N ASP A 139 2.80 8.73 8.28
CA ASP A 139 4.25 9.00 8.24
C ASP A 139 4.80 9.44 9.61
N ASN A 140 3.91 9.88 10.51
CA ASN A 140 4.27 10.29 11.85
C ASN A 140 4.16 9.10 12.81
N LEU A 141 5.32 8.53 13.15
CA LEU A 141 5.46 7.41 14.09
C LEU A 141 4.72 7.65 15.41
N GLU A 142 4.62 8.89 15.84
CA GLU A 142 4.16 9.22 17.18
C GLU A 142 2.64 9.34 17.24
N VAL A 143 2.03 9.75 16.13
CA VAL A 143 0.58 9.61 15.93
C VAL A 143 0.21 8.14 15.90
N ILE A 144 1.04 7.31 15.24
CA ILE A 144 0.82 5.87 15.17
C ILE A 144 0.95 5.21 16.54
N LYS A 145 1.97 5.54 17.33
CA LYS A 145 2.10 5.05 18.72
C LYS A 145 0.93 5.50 19.60
N ALA A 146 0.48 6.75 19.46
CA ALA A 146 -0.65 7.26 20.22
C ALA A 146 -1.97 6.56 19.85
N SER A 147 -2.15 6.22 18.57
CA SER A 147 -3.40 5.61 18.06
C SER A 147 -3.43 4.09 18.21
N CYS A 148 -2.29 3.43 17.99
CA CYS A 148 -2.17 1.97 17.85
C CYS A 148 -1.35 1.32 18.98
N ALA A 149 -0.82 2.09 19.94
CA ALA A 149 0.06 1.61 21.01
C ALA A 149 1.22 0.74 20.48
N LYS A 150 1.24 -0.57 20.76
CA LYS A 150 2.24 -1.52 20.27
C LYS A 150 1.82 -2.25 18.98
N SER A 151 0.58 -2.04 18.51
CA SER A 151 -0.02 -2.72 17.35
C SER A 151 0.26 -2.00 16.02
N PHE A 152 1.53 -1.80 15.69
CA PHE A 152 1.93 -1.10 14.47
C PHE A 152 3.25 -1.61 13.89
N ALA A 153 3.43 -1.41 12.59
CA ALA A 153 4.66 -1.73 11.88
C ALA A 153 4.98 -0.64 10.84
N PRO A 154 6.23 -0.57 10.36
CA PRO A 154 6.51 0.09 9.09
C PRO A 154 5.71 -0.57 7.97
N PHE A 155 5.25 0.21 7.00
CA PHE A 155 4.70 -0.35 5.77
C PHE A 155 5.85 -1.00 4.98
N PRO A 156 5.69 -2.23 4.48
CA PRO A 156 6.78 -2.91 3.79
C PRO A 156 7.00 -2.32 2.39
N THR A 157 8.24 -1.95 2.10
CA THR A 157 8.67 -1.52 0.76
C THR A 157 8.41 -2.62 -0.28
N GLY A 158 8.16 -2.26 -1.53
CA GLY A 158 7.93 -3.23 -2.60
C GLY A 158 6.56 -3.94 -2.50
N CYS A 159 5.66 -3.41 -1.66
CA CYS A 159 4.35 -4.00 -1.38
C CYS A 159 3.20 -3.01 -1.58
N MET A 160 2.03 -3.55 -1.90
CA MET A 160 0.77 -2.83 -1.93
C MET A 160 -0.24 -3.50 -1.02
N TYR A 161 -1.13 -2.70 -0.44
CA TYR A 161 -2.27 -3.17 0.35
C TYR A 161 -3.56 -2.82 -0.38
N GLN A 162 -4.46 -3.80 -0.49
CA GLN A 162 -5.85 -3.57 -0.87
C GLN A 162 -6.75 -4.26 0.15
N ASN A 163 -7.78 -3.58 0.67
CA ASN A 163 -8.63 -4.15 1.73
C ASN A 163 -9.26 -5.52 1.35
N GLU A 164 -9.65 -5.72 0.09
CA GLU A 164 -10.20 -7.01 -0.37
C GLU A 164 -9.16 -8.11 -0.62
N ARG A 165 -7.90 -7.74 -0.90
CA ARG A 165 -6.84 -8.70 -1.31
C ARG A 165 -5.72 -8.86 -0.29
N GLY A 166 -5.75 -8.04 0.76
CA GLY A 166 -4.68 -7.93 1.74
C GLY A 166 -3.41 -7.31 1.17
N LEU A 167 -2.31 -7.60 1.86
CA LEU A 167 -0.97 -7.14 1.52
C LEU A 167 -0.31 -8.08 0.49
N MET A 168 0.22 -7.51 -0.58
CA MET A 168 0.89 -8.25 -1.68
C MET A 168 2.18 -7.55 -2.07
N SER A 169 3.21 -8.32 -2.44
CA SER A 169 4.41 -7.75 -3.07
C SER A 169 4.16 -7.50 -4.55
N TYR A 170 4.42 -6.29 -5.04
CA TYR A 170 4.45 -6.07 -6.49
C TYR A 170 5.79 -6.48 -7.10
N GLU A 171 6.88 -6.51 -6.34
CA GLU A 171 8.15 -7.07 -6.79
C GLU A 171 8.03 -8.57 -7.10
N HIS A 172 7.36 -9.30 -6.20
CA HIS A 172 7.18 -10.76 -6.25
C HIS A 172 5.70 -11.16 -6.25
N PRO A 173 4.92 -10.81 -7.29
CA PRO A 173 3.45 -10.91 -7.29
C PRO A 173 2.92 -12.35 -7.25
N MET A 174 3.78 -13.34 -7.53
CA MET A 174 3.44 -14.76 -7.51
C MET A 174 3.70 -15.44 -6.16
N HIS A 175 4.27 -14.73 -5.18
CA HIS A 175 4.63 -15.27 -3.87
C HIS A 175 3.73 -14.68 -2.78
N LYS A 176 3.44 -15.46 -1.74
CA LYS A 176 2.64 -14.98 -0.61
C LYS A 176 3.47 -14.08 0.30
N MET A 177 2.81 -13.15 0.98
CA MET A 177 3.40 -12.41 2.10
C MET A 177 3.28 -13.25 3.38
N LYS A 178 4.33 -13.21 4.20
CA LYS A 178 4.41 -13.86 5.51
C LYS A 178 4.64 -12.81 6.59
N ALA A 179 3.77 -12.82 7.60
CA ALA A 179 3.97 -12.04 8.80
C ALA A 179 5.07 -12.63 9.68
N MET A 180 5.92 -11.77 10.20
CA MET A 180 6.97 -12.08 11.16
C MET A 180 6.69 -11.28 12.43
N PRO A 181 6.44 -11.94 13.57
CA PRO A 181 6.22 -11.24 14.83
C PRO A 181 7.39 -10.30 15.14
N ARG A 182 7.09 -9.06 15.53
CA ARG A 182 8.09 -8.11 16.01
C ARG A 182 8.13 -8.16 17.53
N VAL A 183 9.33 -8.11 18.10
CA VAL A 183 9.55 -8.02 19.54
C VAL A 183 10.34 -6.73 19.82
N ASP A 184 9.93 -5.96 20.83
CA ASP A 184 10.64 -4.76 21.23
C ASP A 184 11.84 -5.08 22.14
N SER A 185 12.59 -4.06 22.55
CA SER A 185 13.75 -4.20 23.45
C SER A 185 13.39 -4.75 24.84
N GLU A 186 12.10 -4.72 25.22
CA GLU A 186 11.59 -5.23 26.49
C GLU A 186 11.13 -6.70 26.37
N GLY A 187 11.25 -7.30 25.19
CA GLY A 187 10.79 -8.66 24.94
C GLY A 187 9.28 -8.76 24.67
N ALA A 188 8.57 -7.64 24.51
CA ALA A 188 7.14 -7.63 24.24
C ALA A 188 6.85 -7.67 22.73
N MET A 189 5.85 -8.46 22.34
CA MET A 189 5.38 -8.51 20.95
C MET A 189 4.80 -7.14 20.54
N CYS A 190 5.14 -6.61 19.37
CA CYS A 190 4.74 -5.26 18.94
C CYS A 190 4.42 -5.19 17.44
N GLY A 191 3.30 -5.83 17.07
CA GLY A 191 2.86 -5.97 15.68
C GLY A 191 3.72 -6.97 14.91
N SER A 192 3.67 -6.89 13.58
CA SER A 192 4.41 -7.79 12.69
C SER A 192 5.06 -7.05 11.53
N ASN A 193 6.27 -7.47 11.17
CA ASN A 193 6.88 -7.12 9.89
C ASN A 193 6.42 -8.12 8.83
N PHE A 194 6.41 -7.74 7.56
CA PHE A 194 5.99 -8.62 6.49
C PHE A 194 7.15 -8.86 5.52
N LYS A 195 7.31 -10.11 5.09
CA LYS A 195 8.30 -10.51 4.07
C LYS A 195 7.67 -11.43 3.05
N VAL A 196 8.24 -11.44 1.85
CA VAL A 196 7.87 -12.40 0.81
C VAL A 196 8.28 -13.81 1.25
N ASP A 197 7.37 -14.76 1.16
CA ASP A 197 7.65 -16.18 1.32
C ASP A 197 7.99 -16.80 -0.04
N VAL A 198 9.28 -16.96 -0.29
CA VAL A 198 9.83 -17.48 -1.55
C VAL A 198 9.37 -18.91 -1.84
N TYR A 199 8.95 -19.66 -0.81
CA TYR A 199 8.54 -21.06 -0.96
C TYR A 199 7.05 -21.22 -1.26
N SER A 200 6.22 -20.22 -0.98
CA SER A 200 4.77 -20.33 -1.15
C SER A 200 4.25 -19.43 -2.28
N ARG A 201 3.66 -20.07 -3.29
CA ARG A 201 3.05 -19.37 -4.43
C ARG A 201 1.60 -19.00 -4.14
N VAL A 202 1.18 -17.86 -4.67
CA VAL A 202 -0.25 -17.50 -4.74
C VAL A 202 -0.92 -18.49 -5.69
N THR A 203 -1.96 -19.17 -5.22
CA THR A 203 -2.78 -20.06 -6.06
C THR A 203 -3.54 -19.20 -7.08
N SER A 204 -2.98 -19.09 -8.29
CA SER A 204 -3.65 -18.48 -9.44
C SER A 204 -4.03 -19.58 -10.43
N MET A 205 -5.27 -19.57 -10.92
CA MET A 205 -5.61 -20.33 -12.14
C MET A 205 -4.67 -19.86 -13.27
N PRO A 206 -4.06 -20.78 -14.05
CA PRO A 206 -3.24 -20.39 -15.18
C PRO A 206 -4.11 -19.57 -16.15
N ARG A 207 -3.86 -18.26 -16.25
CA ARG A 207 -4.45 -17.47 -17.32
C ARG A 207 -3.69 -17.84 -18.58
N VAL A 208 -4.32 -18.67 -19.39
CA VAL A 208 -3.91 -18.94 -20.76
C VAL A 208 -3.91 -17.58 -21.48
N GLY A 209 -2.73 -17.03 -21.70
CA GLY A 209 -2.60 -15.82 -22.50
C GLY A 209 -3.09 -16.10 -23.92
N SER A 210 -3.53 -15.05 -24.62
CA SER A 210 -4.02 -15.12 -26.01
C SER A 210 -2.99 -15.70 -27.01
N ALA A 211 -1.75 -15.96 -26.56
CA ALA A 211 -0.68 -16.60 -27.31
C ALA A 211 -0.66 -18.14 -27.21
N ALA A 212 -1.63 -18.77 -26.54
CA ALA A 212 -1.74 -20.23 -26.57
C ALA A 212 -2.20 -20.70 -27.95
N ASN A 213 -1.24 -21.13 -28.77
CA ASN A 213 -1.49 -21.84 -30.01
C ASN A 213 -2.27 -23.13 -29.72
N TRP A 214 -3.54 -23.16 -30.09
CA TRP A 214 -4.41 -24.34 -30.00
C TRP A 214 -4.06 -25.45 -31.03
N ALA A 215 -2.96 -25.32 -31.76
CA ALA A 215 -2.64 -26.14 -32.93
C ALA A 215 -1.50 -27.15 -32.72
N VAL A 216 -1.35 -27.75 -31.53
CA VAL A 216 -0.45 -28.89 -31.34
C VAL A 216 -1.21 -30.09 -30.78
N TRP A 217 -2.24 -30.52 -31.50
CA TRP A 217 -2.78 -31.88 -31.39
C TRP A 217 -2.92 -32.42 -32.81
N GLY A 218 -1.80 -32.83 -33.39
CA GLY A 218 -1.75 -33.74 -34.53
C GLY A 218 -1.26 -35.11 -34.03
N PRO A 219 -1.86 -36.24 -34.45
CA PRO A 219 -1.36 -37.55 -34.07
C PRO A 219 0.03 -37.76 -34.69
N GLN A 220 1.01 -38.12 -33.87
CA GLN A 220 2.26 -38.69 -34.37
C GLN A 220 1.94 -40.08 -34.92
N VAL A 221 2.16 -40.25 -36.23
CA VAL A 221 2.24 -41.56 -36.89
C VAL A 221 3.71 -41.95 -36.97
#